data_AF-A0A415VCC1-F1
#
_entry.id   AF-A0A415VCC1-F1
#
_cell.length_a   1.000
_cell.length_b   1.000
_cell.length_c   1.000
_cell.angle_alpha   90.00
_cell.angle_beta   90.00
_cell.angle_gamma   90.00
#
_symmetry.space_group_name_H-M   'P 1'
#
loop_
_entity.id
_entity.type
_entity.pdbx_description
1 polymer ?
#
loop_
_entity_poly.entity_id
_entity_poly.type
_entity_poly.pdbx_seq_one_letter_code
_entity_poly.pdbx_strand_id
1 'polypeptide(L)'
;MNMDKNNMKPYVFKHPDYGWLRVLVVDGIPYYCILDVRFIFDKGPKKLYKAIALSTGEVRSFKIVVKPHNKENHNPFFNGKEIGVSRKRKKDITVDYNFCDEQLIADLLNQNNPDESLGFKWITGFVKRVLAHPEVRVLYDAQEAEVVADNSISQPNSIVLSDNTLWINDQVFH
;
A
#
# COMPACT_ATOMS: atom_id res chain seq x y z
N MET A 1 13.65 19.27 5.77
CA MET A 1 13.81 18.32 6.89
C MET A 1 14.45 17.08 6.30
N ASN A 2 15.68 16.74 6.72
CA ASN A 2 16.27 15.45 6.40
C ASN A 2 15.47 14.41 7.17
N MET A 3 14.57 13.69 6.51
CA MET A 3 13.99 12.48 7.09
C MET A 3 15.12 11.47 7.19
N ASP A 4 15.47 11.07 8.41
CA ASP A 4 16.38 9.96 8.61
C ASP A 4 15.82 8.74 7.88
N LYS A 5 16.64 8.11 7.04
CA LYS A 5 16.31 6.89 6.28
C LYS A 5 15.80 5.71 7.15
N ASN A 6 15.80 5.86 8.47
CA ASN A 6 15.45 4.83 9.45
C ASN A 6 13.97 4.71 9.81
N ASN A 7 13.10 5.64 9.40
CA ASN A 7 11.72 5.65 9.89
C ASN A 7 10.67 5.09 8.92
N MET A 8 11.08 4.67 7.72
CA MET A 8 10.18 4.05 6.73
C MET A 8 10.59 2.61 6.46
N LYS A 9 9.78 1.64 6.88
CA LYS A 9 10.06 0.21 6.71
C LYS A 9 8.97 -0.51 5.92
N PRO A 10 9.31 -1.16 4.80
CA PRO A 10 8.36 -1.94 4.02
C PRO A 10 8.20 -3.37 4.54
N TYR A 11 6.97 -3.86 4.52
CA TYR A 11 6.59 -5.24 4.86
C TYR A 11 5.64 -5.80 3.80
N VAL A 12 5.65 -7.12 3.61
CA VAL A 12 4.72 -7.79 2.71
C VAL A 12 4.07 -9.00 3.39
N PHE A 13 2.75 -9.02 3.34
CA PHE A 13 1.92 -10.11 3.85
C PHE A 13 1.28 -10.84 2.68
N LYS A 14 1.10 -12.15 2.82
CA LYS A 14 0.45 -13.00 1.84
C LYS A 14 -0.58 -13.86 2.54
N HIS A 15 -1.79 -13.90 2.00
CA HIS A 15 -2.86 -14.78 2.44
C HIS A 15 -3.38 -15.59 1.25
N PRO A 16 -3.69 -16.89 1.40
CA PRO A 16 -4.22 -17.70 0.32
C PRO A 16 -5.48 -17.10 -0.33
N ASP A 17 -6.39 -16.57 0.48
CA ASP A 17 -7.68 -16.04 0.01
C ASP A 17 -7.66 -14.55 -0.34
N TYR A 18 -6.75 -13.77 0.26
CA TYR A 18 -6.73 -12.30 0.10
C TYR A 18 -5.58 -11.81 -0.79
N GLY A 19 -4.67 -12.70 -1.19
CA GLY A 19 -3.51 -12.33 -1.99
C GLY A 19 -2.47 -11.56 -1.19
N TRP A 20 -1.94 -10.50 -1.79
CA TRP A 20 -0.82 -9.73 -1.25
C TRP A 20 -1.32 -8.50 -0.51
N LEU A 21 -0.59 -8.12 0.54
CA LEU A 21 -0.75 -6.85 1.21
C LEU A 21 0.62 -6.26 1.54
N ARG A 22 0.99 -5.21 0.82
CA ARG A 22 2.16 -4.38 1.08
C ARG A 22 1.82 -3.34 2.13
N VAL A 23 2.69 -3.18 3.11
CA VAL A 23 2.55 -2.20 4.19
C VAL A 23 3.85 -1.40 4.32
N LEU A 24 3.75 -0.09 4.46
CA LEU A 24 4.84 0.78 4.88
C LEU A 24 4.57 1.24 6.30
N VAL A 25 5.50 0.98 7.21
CA VAL A 25 5.47 1.58 8.55
C VAL A 25 6.30 2.86 8.50
N VAL A 26 5.66 3.99 8.73
CA VAL A 26 6.25 5.33 8.72
C VAL A 26 6.12 5.93 10.10
N ASP A 27 7.24 6.20 10.77
CA ASP A 27 7.25 6.72 12.16
C ASP A 27 6.42 5.85 13.14
N GLY A 28 6.42 4.53 12.92
CA GLY A 28 5.65 3.57 13.70
C GLY A 28 4.18 3.40 13.30
N ILE A 29 3.69 4.21 12.34
CA ILE A 29 2.31 4.18 11.85
C ILE A 29 2.24 3.34 10.57
N PRO A 30 1.39 2.30 10.51
CA PRO A 30 1.24 1.48 9.30
C PRO A 30 0.34 2.16 8.26
N TYR A 31 0.83 2.20 7.02
CA TYR A 31 0.09 2.58 5.82
C TYR A 31 0.05 1.38 4.86
N TYR A 32 -1.12 1.10 4.31
CA TYR A 32 -1.41 -0.11 3.55
C TYR A 32 -1.57 0.22 2.07
N CYS A 33 -1.02 -0.62 1.19
CA CYS A 33 -1.10 -0.34 -0.24
C CYS A 33 -2.56 -0.31 -0.70
N ILE A 34 -2.97 0.80 -1.32
CA ILE A 34 -4.36 1.03 -1.72
C ILE A 34 -4.82 0.02 -2.76
N LEU A 35 -3.95 -0.32 -3.71
CA LEU A 35 -4.28 -1.31 -4.74
C LEU A 35 -4.49 -2.70 -4.14
N ASP A 36 -3.68 -3.08 -3.14
CA ASP A 36 -3.84 -4.35 -2.44
C ASP A 36 -5.16 -4.39 -1.67
N VAL A 37 -5.45 -3.34 -0.87
CA VAL A 37 -6.73 -3.22 -0.15
C VAL A 37 -7.92 -3.27 -1.10
N ARG A 38 -7.82 -2.60 -2.26
CA ARG A 38 -8.84 -2.64 -3.31
C ARG A 38 -9.10 -4.07 -3.80
N PHE A 39 -8.05 -4.86 -4.03
CA PHE A 39 -8.21 -6.25 -4.45
C PHE A 39 -8.78 -7.14 -3.33
N ILE A 40 -8.33 -6.94 -2.09
CA ILE A 40 -8.83 -7.67 -0.91
C ILE A 40 -10.35 -7.45 -0.73
N PHE A 41 -10.83 -6.24 -0.99
CA PHE A 41 -12.25 -5.89 -0.87
C PHE A 41 -13.04 -6.00 -2.20
N ASP A 42 -12.42 -6.50 -3.26
CA ASP A 42 -12.98 -6.57 -4.62
C ASP A 42 -13.69 -5.27 -5.05
N LYS A 43 -13.01 -4.14 -4.83
CA LYS A 43 -13.54 -2.81 -5.19
C LYS A 43 -13.16 -2.45 -6.62
N GLY A 44 -14.18 -2.10 -7.41
CA GLY A 44 -13.96 -1.41 -8.68
C GLY A 44 -13.39 0.01 -8.47
N PRO A 45 -12.67 0.57 -9.46
CA PRO A 45 -12.04 1.89 -9.37
C PRO A 45 -12.98 3.00 -8.88
N LYS A 46 -14.20 3.06 -9.44
CA LYS A 46 -15.21 4.07 -9.04
C LYS A 46 -15.55 4.05 -7.55
N LYS A 47 -15.69 2.87 -6.94
CA LYS A 47 -15.99 2.74 -5.51
C LYS A 47 -14.77 3.16 -4.68
N LEU A 48 -13.58 2.75 -5.09
CA LEU A 48 -12.33 3.15 -4.44
C LEU A 48 -12.16 4.69 -4.44
N TYR A 49 -12.25 5.31 -5.61
CA TYR A 49 -12.03 6.75 -5.75
C TYR A 49 -13.07 7.58 -5.03
N LYS A 50 -14.32 7.14 -5.02
CA LYS A 50 -15.36 7.78 -4.22
C LYS A 50 -15.06 7.70 -2.72
N ALA A 51 -14.55 6.56 -2.23
CA ALA A 51 -14.17 6.44 -0.83
C ALA A 51 -12.97 7.34 -0.50
N ILE A 52 -11.92 7.36 -1.32
CA ILE A 52 -10.77 8.26 -1.13
C ILE A 52 -11.22 9.72 -1.07
N ALA A 53 -12.08 10.16 -1.99
CA ALA A 53 -12.54 11.55 -2.07
C ALA A 53 -13.43 11.98 -0.89
N LEU A 54 -14.08 11.04 -0.19
CA LEU A 54 -15.03 11.31 0.90
C LEU A 54 -14.48 10.96 2.29
N SER A 55 -13.35 10.24 2.35
CA SER A 55 -12.77 9.75 3.58
C SER A 55 -12.17 10.88 4.41
N THR A 56 -12.16 10.68 5.72
CA THR A 56 -11.37 11.51 6.65
C THR A 56 -9.97 10.94 6.90
N GLY A 57 -9.69 9.76 6.34
CA GLY A 57 -8.38 9.12 6.38
C GLY A 57 -7.40 9.73 5.37
N GLU A 58 -6.15 9.30 5.51
CA GLU A 58 -5.02 9.80 4.74
C GLU A 58 -4.65 8.87 3.57
N VAL A 59 -4.28 9.47 2.44
CA VAL A 59 -3.54 8.81 1.36
C VAL A 59 -2.15 9.41 1.25
N ARG A 60 -1.14 8.54 1.26
CA ARG A 60 0.26 8.91 1.09
C ARG A 60 0.86 8.28 -0.16
N SER A 61 1.74 9.02 -0.82
CA SER A 61 2.45 8.55 -2.01
C SER A 61 3.93 8.45 -1.69
N PHE A 62 4.54 7.30 -1.96
CA PHE A 62 5.96 7.07 -1.67
C PHE A 62 6.73 6.73 -2.93
N LYS A 63 7.92 7.32 -3.04
CA LYS A 63 8.91 6.94 -4.03
C LYS A 63 9.67 5.72 -3.54
N ILE A 64 9.62 4.64 -4.30
CA ILE A 64 10.23 3.36 -3.95
C ILE A 64 11.19 2.93 -5.05
N VAL A 65 12.42 2.64 -4.66
CA VAL A 65 13.41 2.01 -5.52
C VAL A 65 13.26 0.50 -5.41
N VAL A 66 12.86 -0.12 -6.51
CA VAL A 66 12.75 -1.56 -6.67
C VAL A 66 14.09 -2.12 -7.14
N LYS A 67 14.80 -2.81 -6.26
CA LYS A 67 16.14 -3.39 -6.51
C LYS A 67 16.06 -4.60 -7.43
N PRO A 68 17.13 -5.02 -8.14
CA PRO A 68 17.15 -6.22 -8.96
C PRO A 68 16.55 -7.45 -8.25
N HIS A 69 15.90 -8.31 -9.03
CA HIS A 69 15.30 -9.52 -8.48
C HIS A 69 16.38 -10.53 -8.09
N ASN A 70 16.32 -11.04 -6.86
CA ASN A 70 17.13 -12.16 -6.39
C ASN A 70 16.21 -13.36 -6.13
N LYS A 71 16.61 -14.54 -6.64
CA LYS A 71 15.84 -15.79 -6.48
C LYS A 71 15.80 -16.29 -5.04
N GLU A 72 16.73 -15.86 -4.20
CA GLU A 72 16.79 -16.18 -2.77
C GLU A 72 15.81 -15.33 -1.95
N ASN A 73 15.20 -14.30 -2.55
CA ASN A 73 14.22 -13.48 -1.86
C ASN A 73 12.87 -14.19 -1.79
N HIS A 74 12.38 -14.35 -0.56
CA HIS A 74 11.11 -14.99 -0.25
C HIS A 74 9.96 -13.96 -0.16
N ASN A 75 10.29 -12.71 0.15
CA ASN A 75 9.35 -11.62 0.38
C ASN A 75 9.58 -10.43 -0.57
N PRO A 76 9.62 -10.62 -1.90
CA PRO A 76 9.75 -9.49 -2.82
C PRO A 76 8.56 -8.54 -2.65
N PHE A 77 8.83 -7.24 -2.51
CA PHE A 77 7.77 -6.24 -2.33
C PHE A 77 6.92 -6.06 -3.58
N PHE A 78 7.51 -6.20 -4.77
CA PHE A 78 6.80 -6.09 -6.05
C PHE A 78 6.87 -7.39 -6.85
N ASN A 79 5.75 -7.74 -7.48
CA ASN A 79 5.76 -8.74 -8.55
C ASN A 79 6.33 -8.09 -9.83
N GLY A 80 7.27 -8.76 -10.50
CA GLY A 80 7.88 -8.25 -11.74
C GLY A 80 6.84 -7.87 -12.82
N LYS A 81 5.75 -8.63 -12.92
CA LYS A 81 4.67 -8.32 -13.88
C LYS A 81 4.01 -6.95 -13.61
N GLU A 82 3.85 -6.57 -12.35
CA GLU A 82 3.16 -5.33 -11.94
C GLU A 82 3.95 -4.08 -12.34
N ILE A 83 5.28 -4.17 -12.32
CA ILE A 83 6.18 -3.06 -12.66
C ILE A 83 6.66 -3.13 -14.12
N GLY A 84 5.96 -3.89 -14.98
CA GLY A 84 6.25 -3.98 -16.41
C GLY A 84 7.54 -4.72 -16.78
N VAL A 85 8.11 -5.51 -15.86
CA VAL A 85 9.39 -6.21 -16.09
C VAL A 85 9.20 -7.73 -16.04
N SER A 86 9.48 -8.38 -17.17
CA SER A 86 9.49 -9.84 -17.25
C SER A 86 10.57 -10.43 -16.32
N ARG A 87 10.32 -11.66 -15.82
CA ARG A 87 11.17 -12.38 -14.86
C ARG A 87 12.66 -12.16 -15.19
N LYS A 88 13.39 -11.54 -14.24
CA LYS A 88 14.80 -11.05 -14.29
C LYS A 88 14.93 -9.52 -14.39
N ARG A 89 14.33 -8.78 -13.46
CA ARG A 89 14.69 -7.38 -13.21
C ARG A 89 16.18 -7.29 -12.85
N LYS A 90 16.99 -6.62 -13.70
CA LYS A 90 18.46 -6.52 -13.57
C LYS A 90 18.97 -5.16 -13.09
N LYS A 91 18.11 -4.15 -13.04
CA LYS A 91 18.46 -2.78 -12.64
C LYS A 91 17.44 -2.25 -11.66
N ASP A 92 17.84 -1.24 -10.89
CA ASP A 92 16.96 -0.46 -10.04
C ASP A 92 15.89 0.23 -10.89
N ILE A 93 14.65 0.23 -10.40
CA ILE A 93 13.50 0.91 -11.02
C ILE A 93 12.88 1.78 -9.95
N THR A 94 12.55 3.02 -10.28
CA THR A 94 11.83 3.90 -9.36
C THR A 94 10.35 3.89 -9.72
N VAL A 95 9.50 3.71 -8.72
CA VAL A 95 8.04 3.78 -8.85
C VAL A 95 7.47 4.67 -7.75
N ASP A 96 6.37 5.36 -8.04
CA ASP A 96 5.55 6.02 -7.03
C ASP A 96 4.34 5.12 -6.74
N TYR A 97 4.08 4.87 -5.46
CA TYR A 97 3.00 3.97 -5.03
C TYR A 97 2.21 4.57 -3.88
N ASN A 98 0.89 4.36 -3.91
CA ASN A 98 -0.04 4.98 -2.97
C ASN A 98 -0.46 4.02 -1.86
N PHE A 99 -0.48 4.54 -0.64
CA PHE A 99 -0.84 3.82 0.57
C PHE A 99 -1.88 4.62 1.35
N CYS A 100 -2.73 3.93 2.10
CA CYS A 100 -3.76 4.52 2.93
C CYS A 100 -3.57 4.16 4.40
N ASP A 101 -4.10 5.01 5.28
CA ASP A 101 -4.21 4.68 6.69
C ASP A 101 -5.37 3.70 6.97
N GLU A 102 -5.51 3.30 8.23
CA GLU A 102 -6.58 2.40 8.67
C GLU A 102 -7.97 3.03 8.58
N GLN A 103 -8.10 4.35 8.71
CA GLN A 103 -9.39 5.04 8.61
C GLN A 103 -9.96 4.92 7.21
N LEU A 104 -9.15 5.14 6.16
CA LEU A 104 -9.61 4.95 4.78
C LEU A 104 -9.93 3.48 4.46
N ILE A 105 -9.24 2.51 5.07
CA ILE A 105 -9.63 1.09 4.96
C ILE A 105 -11.01 0.87 5.57
N ALA A 106 -11.28 1.44 6.75
CA ALA A 106 -12.59 1.36 7.38
C ALA A 106 -13.69 2.04 6.53
N ASP A 107 -13.39 3.18 5.90
CA ASP A 107 -14.32 3.90 5.02
C ASP A 107 -14.60 3.15 3.71
N LEU A 108 -13.67 2.28 3.27
CA LEU A 108 -13.85 1.40 2.11
C LEU A 108 -14.72 0.18 2.40
N LEU A 109 -14.80 -0.25 3.66
CA LEU A 109 -15.48 -1.47 4.07
C LEU A 109 -17.00 -1.35 3.88
N ASN A 110 -17.57 -2.29 3.12
CA ASN A 110 -19.01 -2.54 3.16
C ASN A 110 -19.31 -3.55 4.28
N GLN A 111 -19.82 -3.07 5.41
CA GLN A 111 -20.13 -3.92 6.58
C GLN A 111 -21.16 -5.02 6.29
N ASN A 112 -21.96 -4.88 5.23
CA ASN A 112 -22.93 -5.91 4.82
C ASN A 112 -22.30 -7.00 3.93
N ASN A 113 -21.00 -6.88 3.60
CA ASN A 113 -20.26 -7.89 2.87
C ASN A 113 -19.37 -8.71 3.84
N PRO A 114 -19.69 -9.99 4.07
CA PRO A 114 -18.91 -10.84 4.96
C PRO A 114 -17.45 -11.01 4.52
N ASP A 115 -17.18 -11.11 3.21
CA ASP A 115 -15.83 -11.33 2.69
C ASP A 115 -14.94 -10.12 2.94
N GLU A 116 -15.47 -8.92 2.71
CA GLU A 116 -14.78 -7.67 3.05
C GLU A 116 -14.55 -7.54 4.56
N SER A 117 -15.51 -7.97 5.37
CA SER A 117 -15.39 -7.95 6.83
C SER A 117 -14.29 -8.90 7.33
N LEU A 118 -14.13 -10.06 6.69
CA LEU A 118 -13.04 -10.99 7.00
C LEU A 118 -11.69 -10.44 6.53
N GLY A 119 -11.61 -9.88 5.32
CA GLY A 119 -10.41 -9.18 4.83
C GLY A 119 -10.01 -8.01 5.74
N PHE A 120 -10.97 -7.23 6.21
CA PHE A 120 -10.74 -6.14 7.16
C PHE A 120 -10.16 -6.67 8.47
N LYS A 121 -10.74 -7.74 9.04
CA LYS A 121 -10.22 -8.40 10.25
C LYS A 121 -8.82 -8.97 10.06
N TRP A 122 -8.48 -9.45 8.86
CA TRP A 122 -7.12 -9.89 8.56
C TRP A 122 -6.15 -8.71 8.59
N ILE A 123 -6.49 -7.58 7.95
CA ILE A 123 -5.65 -6.38 7.95
C ILE A 123 -5.52 -5.76 9.36
N THR A 124 -6.64 -5.36 9.97
CA THR A 124 -6.63 -4.59 11.23
C THR A 124 -6.47 -5.46 12.46
N GLY A 125 -6.86 -6.73 12.37
CA GLY A 125 -6.67 -7.70 13.43
C GLY A 125 -5.29 -8.37 13.33
N PHE A 126 -5.04 -9.15 12.30
CA PHE A 126 -3.81 -9.96 12.22
C PHE A 126 -2.58 -9.13 11.84
N VAL A 127 -2.60 -8.42 10.70
CA VAL A 127 -1.43 -7.72 10.17
C VAL A 127 -0.97 -6.62 11.12
N LYS A 128 -1.89 -5.76 11.58
CA LYS A 128 -1.58 -4.72 12.56
C LYS A 128 -0.97 -5.27 13.85
N ARG A 129 -1.49 -6.39 14.38
CA ARG A 129 -0.90 -7.04 15.55
C ARG A 129 0.52 -7.51 15.27
N VAL A 130 0.77 -8.18 14.15
CA VAL A 130 2.13 -8.62 13.77
C VAL A 130 3.10 -7.44 13.72
N LEU A 131 2.71 -6.33 13.09
CA LEU A 131 3.58 -5.14 12.96
C LEU A 131 3.96 -4.51 14.31
N ALA A 132 3.13 -4.69 15.34
CA ALA A 132 3.39 -4.23 16.70
C ALA A 132 4.41 -5.12 17.47
N HIS A 133 4.73 -6.32 16.96
CA HIS A 133 5.63 -7.30 17.59
C HIS A 133 6.95 -7.42 16.81
N PRO A 134 8.05 -6.77 17.25
CA PRO A 134 9.32 -6.73 16.52
C PRO A 134 9.89 -8.11 16.15
N GLU A 135 9.75 -9.09 17.05
CA GLU A 135 10.22 -10.46 16.89
C GLU A 135 9.46 -11.25 15.82
N VAL A 136 8.20 -10.88 15.55
CA VAL A 136 7.37 -11.55 14.53
C VAL A 136 7.43 -10.80 13.20
N ARG A 137 7.39 -9.46 13.22
CA ARG A 137 7.32 -8.66 11.98
C ARG A 137 8.54 -8.83 11.07
N VAL A 138 9.71 -9.17 11.60
CA VAL A 138 10.93 -9.45 10.82
C VAL A 138 10.71 -10.56 9.79
N LEU A 139 9.79 -11.50 10.05
CA LEU A 139 9.42 -12.57 9.11
C LEU A 139 8.71 -12.03 7.85
N TYR A 140 8.21 -10.81 7.92
CA TYR A 140 7.46 -10.12 6.86
C TYR A 140 8.23 -8.94 6.27
N ASP A 141 9.50 -8.76 6.64
CA ASP A 141 10.37 -7.74 6.07
C ASP A 141 10.35 -7.87 4.55
N ALA A 142 10.00 -6.77 3.89
CA ALA A 142 9.96 -6.72 2.45
C ALA A 142 11.39 -6.66 1.90
N GLN A 143 11.62 -7.44 0.86
CA GLN A 143 12.86 -7.49 0.12
C GLN A 143 12.70 -6.77 -1.22
N GLU A 144 13.81 -6.36 -1.81
CA GLU A 144 13.85 -5.71 -3.13
C GLU A 144 13.19 -4.32 -3.20
N ALA A 145 12.93 -3.67 -2.07
CA ALA A 145 12.36 -2.33 -2.00
C ALA A 145 13.11 -1.44 -1.02
N GLU A 146 13.45 -0.24 -1.47
CA GLU A 146 13.99 0.84 -0.65
C GLU A 146 13.07 2.05 -0.80
N VAL A 147 12.45 2.50 0.29
CA VAL A 147 11.62 3.72 0.30
C VAL A 147 12.55 4.92 0.39
N VAL A 148 12.54 5.79 -0.61
CA VAL A 148 13.53 6.88 -0.73
C VAL A 148 12.94 8.26 -0.51
N ALA A 149 11.63 8.44 -0.66
CA ALA A 149 10.96 9.70 -0.36
C ALA A 149 9.47 9.49 -0.08
N ASP A 150 8.94 10.36 0.79
CA ASP A 150 7.52 10.65 0.86
C ASP A 150 7.20 11.80 -0.10
N ASN A 151 6.38 11.51 -1.11
CA ASN A 151 5.90 12.44 -2.13
C ASN A 151 4.42 12.79 -1.92
N SER A 152 3.90 12.60 -0.70
CA SER A 152 2.51 12.90 -0.37
C SER A 152 2.22 14.38 -0.55
N ILE A 153 1.03 14.66 -1.08
CA ILE A 153 0.51 16.02 -1.16
C ILE A 153 0.11 16.45 0.26
N SER A 154 0.63 17.58 0.72
CA SER A 154 0.36 18.09 2.06
C SER A 154 -1.10 18.49 2.28
N GLN A 155 -1.77 19.06 1.27
CA GLN A 155 -3.19 19.44 1.32
C GLN A 155 -3.87 19.36 -0.07
N PRO A 156 -5.06 18.73 -0.16
CA PRO A 156 -5.85 18.73 -1.39
C PRO A 156 -6.53 20.09 -1.58
N ASN A 157 -6.06 20.89 -2.53
CA ASN A 157 -6.69 22.15 -2.94
C ASN A 157 -7.74 21.94 -4.04
N SER A 158 -7.63 20.82 -4.78
CA SER A 158 -8.57 20.42 -5.84
C SER A 158 -8.78 18.92 -5.77
N ILE A 159 -10.04 18.48 -5.78
CA ILE A 159 -10.42 17.07 -5.86
C ILE A 159 -11.43 16.93 -7.00
N VAL A 160 -11.05 16.20 -8.05
CA VAL A 160 -11.93 15.95 -9.20
C VAL A 160 -12.11 14.44 -9.36
N LEU A 161 -13.35 14.00 -9.18
CA LEU A 161 -13.74 12.60 -9.37
C LEU A 161 -14.45 12.43 -10.72
N SER A 162 -13.89 11.58 -11.59
CA SER A 162 -14.53 11.07 -12.79
C SER A 162 -14.85 9.58 -12.65
N ASP A 163 -15.50 8.97 -13.65
CA ASP A 163 -15.97 7.58 -13.54
C ASP A 163 -14.86 6.58 -13.20
N ASN A 164 -13.64 6.78 -13.71
CA ASN A 164 -12.51 5.88 -13.54
C ASN A 164 -11.23 6.62 -13.15
N THR A 165 -11.30 7.84 -12.63
CA THR A 165 -10.11 8.60 -12.27
C THR A 165 -10.40 9.53 -11.12
N LEU A 166 -9.48 9.58 -10.17
CA LEU A 166 -9.44 10.61 -9.14
C LEU A 166 -8.22 11.49 -9.39
N TRP A 167 -8.46 12.78 -9.41
CA TRP A 167 -7.42 13.80 -9.41
C TRP A 167 -7.42 14.46 -8.03
N ILE A 168 -6.28 14.45 -7.37
CA ILE A 168 -6.04 15.27 -6.19
C ILE A 168 -4.89 16.21 -6.54
N ASN A 169 -5.20 17.50 -6.66
CA ASN A 169 -4.32 18.50 -7.27
C ASN A 169 -3.84 18.04 -8.66
N ASP A 170 -2.54 17.79 -8.83
CA ASP A 170 -1.89 17.32 -10.06
C ASP A 170 -1.64 15.80 -10.09
N GLN A 171 -1.92 15.08 -9.00
CA GLN A 171 -1.76 13.63 -8.92
C GLN A 171 -2.99 12.89 -9.44
N VAL A 172 -2.71 11.84 -10.22
CA VAL A 172 -3.71 10.96 -10.81
C VAL A 172 -3.67 9.60 -10.14
N PHE A 173 -4.82 9.14 -9.66
CA PHE A 173 -5.00 7.80 -9.13
C PHE A 173 -5.67 6.92 -10.20
N HIS A 174 -5.02 5.81 -10.54
CA HIS A 174 -5.40 4.83 -11.59
C HIS A 174 -5.61 3.42 -11.03
#